data_AF-T1E9P3-F1
#
_entry.id   AF-T1E9P3-F1
#
_cell.length_a   1.000
_cell.length_b   1.000
_cell.length_c   1.000
_cell.angle_alpha   90.00
_cell.angle_beta   90.00
_cell.angle_gamma   90.00
#
_symmetry.space_group_name_H-M   'P 1'
#
loop_
_entity.id
_entity.type
_entity.pdbx_description
1 polymer ?
#
loop_
_entity_poly.entity_id
_entity_poly.type
_entity_poly.pdbx_seq_one_letter_code
_entity_poly.pdbx_strand_id
1 'polypeptide(L)'
;RFQVLQLEHPGAPWVTICTICRSISRTIITMRGSFVVPDRSDWAKQTITLRGGDFNLDGYPDLLATLTKSGDQMQTFLLENVPCEKSACNHMTRTFVVRWKALAPFSNGTLMGSFFDFYNDGILDAIFVERHGNGTRPVAFRNSLDYDANFVKVIVLTGLSNRSGPKKLTPLGRKKRTFGTNLPGPRIEYNTTTQDGEPQHGASAQLPQSAYFSLHLPFTTFGLGRTPNFVDSLTVGLSNHSRTWTQLIPNSQMIVVPSPNNEPERWKAQLFVTPSKLIMMSVIALGVICLVIQLLILILYAKEKREDRIQRSLEAHRFHFDAM
;
A
#
# COMPACT_ATOMS: atom_id res chain seq x y z
N ARG A 1 -8.76 11.96 -24.00
CA ARG A 1 -8.85 10.48 -23.98
C ARG A 1 -8.33 10.05 -22.61
N PHE A 2 -9.13 10.17 -21.56
CA PHE A 2 -8.72 9.87 -20.19
C PHE A 2 -8.98 8.39 -19.94
N GLN A 3 -7.94 7.57 -19.75
CA GLN A 3 -8.09 6.16 -19.38
C GLN A 3 -7.90 6.04 -17.86
N VAL A 4 -9.01 5.93 -17.13
CA VAL A 4 -9.03 5.23 -15.84
C VAL A 4 -9.56 3.84 -16.17
N LEU A 5 -8.65 2.87 -16.30
CA LEU A 5 -8.98 1.46 -16.53
C LEU A 5 -8.55 0.68 -15.29
N GLN A 6 -9.43 0.64 -14.30
CA GLN A 6 -9.49 -0.48 -13.37
C GLN A 6 -10.48 -1.45 -13.99
N LEU A 7 -9.97 -2.57 -14.50
CA LEU A 7 -10.76 -3.61 -15.18
C LEU A 7 -11.28 -4.58 -14.11
N GLU A 8 -12.55 -4.45 -13.72
CA GLU A 8 -13.28 -5.53 -13.06
C GLU A 8 -13.74 -6.58 -14.10
N HIS A 9 -13.89 -7.83 -13.65
CA HIS A 9 -14.23 -9.06 -14.38
C HIS A 9 -15.26 -8.95 -15.54
N PRO A 10 -15.28 -9.92 -16.50
CA PRO A 10 -16.34 -10.05 -17.50
C PRO A 10 -17.62 -10.55 -16.82
N GLY A 11 -18.41 -9.60 -16.31
CA GLY A 11 -19.63 -9.86 -15.54
C GLY A 11 -20.09 -8.63 -14.75
N ALA A 12 -19.17 -7.72 -14.42
CA ALA A 12 -19.49 -6.38 -13.93
C ALA A 12 -19.76 -5.44 -15.12
N PRO A 13 -20.79 -4.56 -15.08
CA PRO A 13 -21.00 -3.60 -16.13
C PRO A 13 -19.80 -2.64 -16.22
N TRP A 14 -19.23 -2.48 -17.42
CA TRP A 14 -18.13 -1.55 -17.70
C TRP A 14 -18.43 -0.16 -17.10
N VAL A 15 -17.69 0.24 -16.06
CA VAL A 15 -17.74 1.63 -15.55
C VAL A 15 -17.01 2.51 -16.55
N THR A 16 -17.77 3.02 -17.52
CA THR A 16 -17.23 3.88 -18.57
C THR A 16 -16.82 5.22 -17.96
N ILE A 17 -15.74 5.85 -18.44
CA ILE A 17 -15.31 7.21 -18.02
C ILE A 17 -16.48 8.22 -18.07
N CYS A 18 -17.41 8.04 -19.00
CA CYS A 18 -18.62 8.86 -19.11
C CYS A 18 -19.53 8.73 -17.87
N THR A 19 -19.58 7.54 -17.27
CA THR A 19 -20.32 7.22 -16.04
C THR A 19 -19.66 7.87 -14.81
N ILE A 20 -18.33 7.85 -14.72
CA ILE A 20 -17.55 8.57 -13.69
C ILE A 20 -17.78 10.08 -13.84
N CYS A 21 -17.65 10.63 -15.05
CA CYS A 21 -17.93 12.04 -15.31
C CYS A 21 -19.38 12.43 -14.96
N ARG A 22 -20.37 11.54 -15.17
CA ARG A 22 -21.76 11.79 -14.79
C ARG A 22 -21.97 11.77 -13.27
N SER A 23 -21.35 10.81 -12.56
CA SER A 23 -21.38 10.76 -11.08
C SER A 23 -20.73 12.00 -10.50
N ILE A 24 -19.51 12.34 -10.95
CA ILE A 24 -18.77 13.52 -10.49
C ILE A 24 -19.51 14.80 -10.86
N SER A 25 -20.06 14.91 -12.08
CA SER A 25 -20.83 16.08 -12.52
C SER A 25 -22.08 16.28 -11.65
N ARG A 26 -22.83 15.21 -11.31
CA ARG A 26 -23.96 15.30 -10.37
C ARG A 26 -23.50 15.80 -9.00
N THR A 27 -22.42 15.23 -8.46
CA THR A 27 -21.89 15.64 -7.15
C THR A 27 -21.48 17.13 -7.17
N ILE A 28 -20.77 17.58 -8.21
CA ILE A 28 -20.31 18.96 -8.36
C ILE A 28 -21.47 19.95 -8.60
N ILE A 29 -22.46 19.60 -9.43
CA ILE A 29 -23.63 20.46 -9.74
C ILE A 29 -24.45 20.74 -8.48
N THR A 30 -24.56 19.76 -7.58
CA THR A 30 -25.28 19.92 -6.31
C THR A 30 -24.58 20.92 -5.37
N MET A 31 -23.33 21.30 -5.65
CA MET A 31 -22.43 21.99 -4.71
C MET A 31 -22.06 23.44 -5.11
N ARG A 32 -22.68 24.04 -6.14
CA ARG A 32 -22.31 25.39 -6.65
C ARG A 32 -20.81 25.55 -6.96
N GLY A 33 -20.11 24.45 -7.26
CA GLY A 33 -18.74 24.42 -7.74
C GLY A 33 -18.71 23.93 -9.18
N SER A 34 -17.59 24.12 -9.87
CA SER A 34 -17.37 23.56 -11.20
C SER A 34 -15.96 23.03 -11.34
N PHE A 35 -15.72 22.21 -12.36
CA PHE A 35 -14.34 21.96 -12.77
C PHE A 35 -13.67 23.27 -13.18
N VAL A 36 -12.36 23.35 -12.95
CA VAL A 36 -11.53 24.45 -13.45
C VAL A 36 -11.68 24.52 -14.98
N VAL A 37 -12.11 25.67 -15.47
CA VAL A 37 -12.23 25.91 -16.92
C VAL A 37 -10.82 25.92 -17.52
N PRO A 38 -10.55 25.12 -18.56
CA PRO A 38 -9.23 25.07 -19.14
C PRO A 38 -8.80 26.42 -19.73
N ASP A 39 -7.65 26.92 -19.31
CA ASP A 39 -7.03 28.14 -19.83
C ASP A 39 -5.59 27.81 -20.27
N ARG A 40 -5.23 28.15 -21.51
CA ARG A 40 -3.90 27.89 -22.06
C ARG A 40 -2.84 28.87 -21.56
N SER A 41 -3.25 30.01 -21.00
CA SER A 41 -2.33 31.02 -20.48
C SER A 41 -1.77 30.68 -19.09
N ASP A 42 -2.54 29.91 -18.30
CA ASP A 42 -2.13 29.43 -16.98
C ASP A 42 -1.75 27.95 -17.07
N TRP A 43 -0.47 27.65 -16.84
CA TRP A 43 0.05 26.28 -16.86
C TRP A 43 -0.70 25.36 -15.89
N ALA A 44 -1.24 25.87 -14.77
CA ALA A 44 -1.99 25.07 -13.81
C ALA A 44 -3.42 24.77 -14.28
N LYS A 45 -3.99 25.59 -15.16
CA LYS A 45 -5.35 25.45 -15.70
C LYS A 45 -5.38 24.85 -17.10
N GLN A 46 -4.26 24.37 -17.64
CA GLN A 46 -4.20 23.93 -19.04
C GLN A 46 -5.17 22.78 -19.38
N THR A 47 -5.48 21.90 -18.42
CA THR A 47 -6.45 20.82 -18.59
C THR A 47 -7.06 20.40 -17.25
N ILE A 48 -8.24 19.79 -17.32
CA ILE A 48 -8.85 19.13 -16.16
C ILE A 48 -7.99 17.93 -15.79
N THR A 49 -7.54 17.87 -14.53
CA THR A 49 -6.74 16.77 -14.00
C THR A 49 -7.50 16.03 -12.90
N LEU A 50 -7.47 14.70 -12.98
CA LEU A 50 -7.95 13.79 -11.94
C LEU A 50 -6.79 12.85 -11.60
N ARG A 51 -6.57 12.58 -10.31
CA ARG A 51 -5.56 11.63 -9.84
C ARG A 51 -6.23 10.53 -9.07
N GLY A 52 -6.01 9.28 -9.48
CA GLY A 52 -6.52 8.10 -8.78
C GLY A 52 -5.54 7.56 -7.76
N GLY A 53 -6.06 7.09 -6.64
CA GLY A 53 -5.32 6.42 -5.58
C GLY A 53 -6.30 5.95 -4.50
N ASP A 54 -5.98 4.86 -3.84
CA ASP A 54 -6.79 4.32 -2.74
C ASP A 54 -6.33 4.98 -1.43
N PHE A 55 -7.03 6.03 -1.00
CA PHE A 55 -6.58 6.91 0.09
C PHE A 55 -6.93 6.33 1.47
N ASN A 56 -8.04 5.60 1.55
CA ASN A 56 -8.51 4.94 2.78
C ASN A 56 -8.14 3.44 2.84
N LEU A 57 -7.45 2.92 1.82
CA LEU A 57 -7.06 1.52 1.69
C LEU A 57 -8.26 0.56 1.73
N ASP A 58 -9.42 0.94 1.20
CA ASP A 58 -10.63 0.11 1.19
C ASP A 58 -10.73 -0.83 -0.04
N GLY A 59 -9.76 -0.75 -0.95
CA GLY A 59 -9.69 -1.53 -2.18
C GLY A 59 -10.37 -0.87 -3.38
N TYR A 60 -10.99 0.29 -3.19
CA TYR A 60 -11.61 1.09 -4.23
C TYR A 60 -10.80 2.38 -4.46
N PRO A 61 -10.54 2.75 -5.72
CA PRO A 61 -9.77 3.97 -6.01
C PRO A 61 -10.59 5.22 -5.71
N ASP A 62 -10.03 6.10 -4.89
CA ASP A 62 -10.47 7.48 -4.69
C ASP A 62 -9.85 8.42 -5.73
N LEU A 63 -10.36 9.64 -5.79
CA LEU A 63 -9.88 10.65 -6.73
C LEU A 63 -9.49 11.95 -6.04
N LEU A 64 -8.37 12.56 -6.44
CA LEU A 64 -8.12 13.99 -6.23
C LEU A 64 -8.54 14.76 -7.46
N ALA A 65 -9.35 15.80 -7.26
CA ALA A 65 -9.78 16.70 -8.32
C ALA A 65 -9.62 18.16 -7.88
N THR A 66 -9.07 19.00 -8.75
CA THR A 66 -9.08 20.46 -8.56
C THR A 66 -10.39 21.04 -9.09
N LEU A 67 -11.11 21.75 -8.23
CA LEU A 67 -12.39 22.40 -8.51
C LEU A 67 -12.28 23.90 -8.26
N THR A 68 -13.11 24.69 -8.93
CA THR A 68 -13.31 26.11 -8.64
C THR A 68 -14.47 26.30 -7.67
N LYS A 69 -14.18 27.00 -6.57
CA LYS A 69 -15.20 27.49 -5.62
C LYS A 69 -15.70 28.87 -6.06
N SER A 70 -16.83 29.30 -5.51
CA SER A 70 -17.38 30.66 -5.71
C SER A 70 -16.29 31.71 -5.45
N GLY A 71 -15.94 32.50 -6.48
CA GLY A 71 -14.86 33.50 -6.45
C GLY A 71 -13.56 33.15 -7.21
N ASP A 72 -13.59 32.24 -8.20
CA ASP A 72 -12.43 31.75 -9.00
C ASP A 72 -11.26 31.18 -8.17
N GLN A 73 -11.51 30.84 -6.91
CA GLN A 73 -10.52 30.17 -6.08
C GLN A 73 -10.50 28.68 -6.40
N MET A 74 -9.33 28.21 -6.81
CA MET A 74 -9.07 26.79 -7.05
C MET A 74 -8.72 26.09 -5.75
N GLN A 75 -9.27 24.89 -5.59
CA GLN A 75 -9.00 24.01 -4.48
C GLN A 75 -9.04 22.55 -4.94
N THR A 76 -8.11 21.74 -4.43
CA THR A 76 -8.08 20.29 -4.65
C THR A 76 -8.87 19.60 -3.55
N PHE A 77 -9.78 18.72 -3.95
CA PHE A 77 -10.63 17.96 -3.05
C PHE A 77 -10.39 16.47 -3.21
N LEU A 78 -10.55 15.74 -2.11
CA LEU A 78 -10.67 14.29 -2.12
C LEU A 78 -12.11 13.91 -2.44
N LEU A 79 -12.28 13.09 -3.47
CA LEU A 79 -13.52 12.45 -3.87
C LEU A 79 -13.40 10.99 -3.48
N GLU A 80 -14.07 10.64 -2.39
CA GLU A 80 -14.08 9.28 -1.85
C GLU A 80 -15.07 8.41 -2.62
N ASN A 81 -14.65 7.22 -3.00
CA ASN A 81 -15.47 6.23 -3.68
C ASN A 81 -16.29 5.44 -2.66
N VAL A 82 -17.60 5.70 -2.57
CA VAL A 82 -18.48 5.07 -1.57
C VAL A 82 -19.57 4.21 -2.22
N PRO A 83 -20.10 3.18 -1.53
CA PRO A 83 -21.28 2.45 -1.98
C PRO A 83 -22.44 3.43 -2.23
N CYS A 84 -23.15 3.23 -3.35
CA CYS A 84 -24.27 4.12 -3.67
C CYS A 84 -25.56 3.66 -3.00
N GLU A 85 -26.24 4.58 -2.34
CA GLU A 85 -27.59 4.34 -1.83
C GLU A 85 -28.59 4.29 -3.00
N LYS A 86 -29.49 3.28 -2.95
CA LYS A 86 -30.31 2.78 -4.08
C LYS A 86 -31.17 3.83 -4.82
N SER A 87 -31.41 5.01 -4.26
CA SER A 87 -32.26 6.06 -4.86
C SER A 87 -31.52 7.04 -5.78
N ALA A 88 -30.19 7.15 -5.69
CA ALA A 88 -29.42 8.19 -6.38
C ALA A 88 -28.66 7.70 -7.65
N CYS A 89 -28.43 6.39 -7.78
CA CYS A 89 -27.61 5.82 -8.84
C CYS A 89 -28.43 5.02 -9.86
N ASN A 90 -28.41 5.47 -11.12
CA ASN A 90 -28.98 4.74 -12.26
C ASN A 90 -28.11 3.50 -12.57
N HIS A 91 -28.33 2.39 -11.86
CA HIS A 91 -27.66 1.09 -12.03
C HIS A 91 -26.16 1.04 -11.66
N MET A 92 -25.62 2.03 -10.95
CA MET A 92 -24.24 1.99 -10.42
C MET A 92 -24.24 1.50 -8.98
N THR A 93 -23.26 0.65 -8.63
CA THR A 93 -23.06 0.13 -7.27
C THR A 93 -22.32 1.12 -6.36
N ARG A 94 -21.53 2.04 -6.93
CA ARG A 94 -20.72 3.02 -6.19
C ARG A 94 -20.79 4.42 -6.80
N THR A 95 -20.47 5.44 -6.00
CA THR A 95 -20.48 6.86 -6.37
C THR A 95 -19.38 7.63 -5.66
N PHE A 96 -19.02 8.81 -6.17
CA PHE A 96 -18.03 9.67 -5.52
C PHE A 96 -18.67 10.74 -4.64
N VAL A 97 -18.17 10.87 -3.41
CA VAL A 97 -18.56 11.88 -2.43
C VAL A 97 -17.37 12.79 -2.12
N VAL A 98 -17.57 14.10 -2.21
CA VAL A 98 -16.53 15.08 -1.88
C VAL A 98 -16.33 15.16 -0.37
N ARG A 99 -15.12 14.88 0.10
CA ARG A 99 -14.72 15.02 1.50
C ARG A 99 -14.08 16.38 1.76
N TRP A 100 -14.92 17.36 2.07
CA TRP A 100 -14.54 18.77 2.26
C TRP A 100 -13.45 19.03 3.31
N LYS A 101 -13.42 18.21 4.37
CA LYS A 101 -12.51 18.38 5.50
C LYS A 101 -11.35 17.40 5.50
N ALA A 102 -11.33 16.42 4.59
CA ALA A 102 -10.31 15.36 4.60
C ALA A 102 -8.89 15.89 4.39
N LEU A 103 -8.75 16.98 3.63
CA LEU A 103 -7.45 17.60 3.31
C LEU A 103 -7.22 18.91 4.09
N ALA A 104 -7.95 19.16 5.18
CA ALA A 104 -7.68 20.31 6.03
C ALA A 104 -6.26 20.18 6.62
N PRO A 105 -5.44 21.25 6.62
CA PRO A 105 -5.79 22.68 6.47
C PRO A 105 -5.70 23.25 5.04
N PHE A 106 -5.49 22.43 4.00
CA PHE A 106 -5.27 22.89 2.62
C PHE A 106 -6.57 23.32 1.91
N SER A 107 -7.25 24.33 2.48
CA SER A 107 -8.56 24.76 2.00
C SER A 107 -8.54 25.89 0.99
N ASN A 108 -7.41 26.58 0.78
CA ASN A 108 -7.36 27.78 -0.06
C ASN A 108 -6.15 27.74 -1.01
N GLY A 109 -6.39 27.85 -2.32
CA GLY A 109 -5.34 28.18 -3.28
C GLY A 109 -4.43 27.02 -3.72
N THR A 110 -4.85 25.77 -3.52
CA THR A 110 -4.17 24.61 -4.11
C THR A 110 -4.50 24.52 -5.60
N LEU A 111 -3.47 24.63 -6.44
CA LEU A 111 -3.58 24.61 -7.90
C LEU A 111 -3.69 23.17 -8.42
N MET A 112 -2.92 22.25 -7.85
CA MET A 112 -2.92 20.83 -8.22
C MET A 112 -2.50 19.96 -7.05
N GLY A 113 -2.91 18.69 -7.07
CA GLY A 113 -2.47 17.67 -6.13
C GLY A 113 -2.16 16.35 -6.82
N SER A 114 -1.39 15.50 -6.15
CA SER A 114 -1.18 14.10 -6.52
C SER A 114 -0.97 13.25 -5.28
N PHE A 115 -1.40 11.99 -5.34
CA PHE A 115 -1.08 11.03 -4.29
C PHE A 115 0.41 10.69 -4.31
N PHE A 116 0.99 10.52 -3.13
CA PHE A 116 2.37 10.11 -2.95
C PHE A 116 2.50 9.33 -1.63
N ASP A 117 3.54 8.52 -1.46
CA ASP A 117 3.80 7.75 -0.23
C ASP A 117 5.16 8.24 0.29
N PHE A 118 5.16 9.21 1.21
CA PHE A 118 6.40 9.85 1.66
C PHE A 118 7.23 8.93 2.56
N TYR A 119 6.55 8.10 3.35
CA TYR A 119 7.18 7.25 4.36
C TYR A 119 7.47 5.83 3.86
N ASN A 120 7.10 5.54 2.60
CA ASN A 120 7.19 4.23 2.00
C ASN A 120 6.46 3.16 2.85
N ASP A 121 5.38 3.54 3.52
CA ASP A 121 4.61 2.71 4.45
C ASP A 121 3.35 2.12 3.82
N GLY A 122 3.08 2.43 2.55
CA GLY A 122 1.94 1.92 1.78
C GLY A 122 0.65 2.73 1.93
N ILE A 123 0.63 3.71 2.83
CA ILE A 123 -0.48 4.65 2.99
C ILE A 123 -0.25 5.81 2.01
N LEU A 124 -1.29 6.19 1.26
CA LEU A 124 -1.21 7.33 0.35
C LEU A 124 -1.37 8.64 1.13
N ASP A 125 -0.30 9.42 1.12
CA ASP A 125 -0.27 10.84 1.41
C ASP A 125 -0.66 11.65 0.16
N ALA A 126 -0.73 12.97 0.28
CA ALA A 126 -0.94 13.85 -0.86
C ALA A 126 0.09 14.98 -0.91
N ILE A 127 0.60 15.27 -2.10
CA ILE A 127 1.41 16.46 -2.37
C ILE A 127 0.59 17.44 -3.18
N PHE A 128 0.64 18.72 -2.81
CA PHE A 128 -0.05 19.81 -3.49
C PHE A 128 0.93 20.89 -3.92
N VAL A 129 0.52 21.66 -4.93
CA VAL A 129 1.13 22.94 -5.26
C VAL A 129 0.15 24.04 -4.90
N GLU A 130 0.54 24.88 -3.95
CA GLU A 130 -0.26 25.99 -3.44
C GLU A 130 0.25 27.32 -3.99
N ARG A 131 -0.67 28.25 -4.26
CA ARG A 131 -0.34 29.64 -4.58
C ARG A 131 0.09 30.37 -3.31
N HIS A 132 1.29 30.93 -3.34
CA HIS A 132 1.86 31.68 -2.21
C HIS A 132 2.41 33.02 -2.70
N GLY A 133 1.67 34.10 -2.43
CA GLY A 133 1.97 35.43 -2.98
C GLY A 133 1.94 35.41 -4.52
N ASN A 134 3.00 35.87 -5.15
CA ASN A 134 3.18 35.85 -6.61
C ASN A 134 3.76 34.54 -7.15
N GLY A 135 4.09 33.59 -6.26
CA GLY A 135 4.73 32.32 -6.62
C GLY A 135 3.89 31.11 -6.26
N THR A 136 4.54 29.95 -6.35
CA THR A 136 3.98 28.66 -6.00
C THR A 136 4.90 27.96 -5.02
N ARG A 137 4.33 27.16 -4.11
CA ARG A 137 5.11 26.34 -3.19
C ARG A 137 4.55 24.92 -3.12
N PRO A 138 5.41 23.90 -3.03
CA PRO A 138 4.96 22.55 -2.74
C PRO A 138 4.57 22.44 -1.26
N VAL A 139 3.44 21.80 -0.98
CA VAL A 139 3.00 21.46 0.37
C VAL A 139 2.58 19.99 0.41
N ALA A 140 2.73 19.34 1.56
CA ALA A 140 2.44 17.92 1.72
C ALA A 140 1.40 17.72 2.83
N PHE A 141 0.43 16.87 2.56
CA PHE A 141 -0.54 16.36 3.52
C PHE A 141 -0.17 14.94 3.86
N ARG A 142 0.11 14.71 5.14
CA ARG A 142 0.34 13.37 5.66
C ARG A 142 -0.99 12.76 6.06
N ASN A 143 -1.29 11.60 5.49
CA ASN A 143 -2.45 10.81 5.87
C ASN A 143 -2.11 9.94 7.09
N SER A 144 -3.10 9.73 7.94
CA SER A 144 -3.03 8.84 9.09
C SER A 144 -4.37 8.15 9.20
N LEU A 145 -4.40 6.84 8.97
CA LEU A 145 -5.61 6.05 9.10
C LEU A 145 -5.81 5.68 10.57
N ASP A 146 -7.03 5.89 11.08
CA ASP A 146 -7.39 5.58 12.47
C ASP A 146 -7.65 4.08 12.70
N TYR A 147 -7.58 3.26 11.65
CA TYR A 147 -7.78 1.82 11.71
C TYR A 147 -6.67 1.06 11.00
N ASP A 148 -6.44 -0.17 11.45
CA ASP A 148 -5.46 -1.10 10.87
C ASP A 148 -5.97 -1.59 9.51
N ALA A 149 -5.64 -0.83 8.46
CA ALA A 149 -5.88 -1.20 7.08
C ALA A 149 -4.68 -1.96 6.52
N ASN A 150 -4.94 -3.06 5.83
CA ASN A 150 -3.94 -3.85 5.16
C ASN A 150 -3.77 -3.37 3.72
N PHE A 151 -2.55 -3.47 3.19
CA PHE A 151 -2.27 -3.21 1.78
C PHE A 151 -1.33 -4.26 1.20
N VAL A 152 -1.31 -4.35 -0.13
CA VAL A 152 -0.24 -5.04 -0.86
C VAL A 152 0.39 -4.09 -1.85
N LYS A 153 1.73 -4.02 -1.81
CA LYS A 153 2.54 -3.14 -2.66
C LYS A 153 3.32 -3.97 -3.65
N VAL A 154 3.13 -3.72 -4.94
CA VAL A 154 3.71 -4.51 -6.02
C VAL A 154 4.54 -3.65 -6.95
N ILE A 155 5.76 -4.08 -7.23
CA ILE A 155 6.67 -3.49 -8.22
C ILE A 155 7.02 -4.53 -9.25
N VAL A 156 6.78 -4.24 -10.51
CA VAL A 156 7.23 -5.04 -11.64
C VAL A 156 8.42 -4.34 -12.30
N LEU A 157 9.55 -5.04 -12.38
CA LEU A 157 10.78 -4.52 -12.95
C LEU A 157 10.97 -4.98 -14.40
N THR A 158 11.88 -4.35 -15.14
CA THR A 158 12.26 -4.79 -16.49
C THR A 158 13.03 -6.13 -16.51
N GLY A 159 13.71 -6.48 -15.42
CA GLY A 159 14.39 -7.77 -15.27
C GLY A 159 15.53 -8.06 -16.25
N LEU A 160 16.30 -7.04 -16.63
CA LEU A 160 17.44 -7.19 -17.54
C LEU A 160 18.61 -7.92 -16.85
N SER A 161 19.34 -8.74 -17.62
CA SER A 161 20.57 -9.38 -17.15
C SER A 161 21.73 -8.98 -18.06
N ASN A 162 22.83 -8.54 -17.47
CA ASN A 162 24.05 -8.24 -18.22
C ASN A 162 25.03 -9.42 -18.16
N ARG A 163 25.52 -9.89 -19.32
CA ARG A 163 26.48 -10.99 -19.40
C ARG A 163 27.82 -10.63 -18.75
N SER A 164 28.26 -9.37 -18.86
CA SER A 164 29.50 -8.83 -18.29
C SER A 164 29.33 -8.22 -16.89
N GLY A 165 28.13 -8.29 -16.30
CA GLY A 165 27.86 -7.74 -14.98
C GLY A 165 28.58 -8.49 -13.85
N PRO A 166 28.94 -7.81 -12.74
CA PRO A 166 29.60 -8.44 -11.60
C PRO A 166 28.69 -9.50 -10.96
N LYS A 167 29.27 -10.66 -10.62
CA LYS A 167 28.59 -11.71 -9.86
C LYS A 167 28.75 -11.42 -8.37
N LYS A 168 27.66 -11.32 -7.61
CA LYS A 168 27.73 -11.15 -6.15
C LYS A 168 27.85 -12.53 -5.49
N LEU A 169 28.77 -12.65 -4.53
CA LEU A 169 28.85 -13.84 -3.70
C LEU A 169 27.66 -13.83 -2.73
N THR A 170 26.81 -14.85 -2.82
CA THR A 170 25.75 -15.12 -1.84
C THR A 170 26.13 -16.37 -1.04
N PRO A 171 25.54 -16.62 0.13
CA PRO A 171 25.78 -17.85 0.90
C PRO A 171 25.55 -19.13 0.09
N LEU A 172 24.69 -19.07 -0.94
CA LEU A 172 24.39 -20.14 -1.90
C LEU A 172 25.22 -20.07 -3.20
N GLY A 173 26.36 -19.37 -3.20
CA GLY A 173 27.29 -19.25 -4.34
C GLY A 173 27.21 -17.94 -5.12
N ARG A 174 27.91 -17.88 -6.27
CA ARG A 174 27.98 -16.68 -7.13
C ARG A 174 26.74 -16.57 -8.01
N LYS A 175 25.82 -15.66 -7.67
CA LYS A 175 24.63 -15.37 -8.50
C LYS A 175 24.82 -14.09 -9.32
N LYS A 176 24.42 -14.14 -10.59
CA LYS A 176 24.27 -12.94 -11.42
C LYS A 176 23.04 -12.18 -10.95
N ARG A 177 23.17 -10.86 -10.77
CA ARG A 177 22.02 -10.00 -10.48
C ARG A 177 21.28 -9.69 -11.78
N THR A 178 19.97 -9.83 -11.73
CA THR A 178 19.06 -9.13 -12.64
C THR A 178 18.96 -7.69 -12.15
N PHE A 179 19.15 -6.74 -13.05
CA PHE A 179 18.94 -5.32 -12.81
C PHE A 179 17.64 -4.92 -13.50
N GLY A 180 16.93 -3.95 -12.94
CA GLY A 180 15.72 -3.48 -13.59
C GLY A 180 15.29 -2.14 -13.03
N THR A 181 14.60 -1.39 -13.88
CA THR A 181 13.84 -0.20 -13.49
C THR A 181 12.36 -0.56 -13.48
N ASN A 182 11.51 0.32 -12.96
CA ASN A 182 10.07 0.15 -12.96
C ASN A 182 9.57 0.06 -14.39
N LEU A 183 8.94 -1.07 -14.72
CA LEU A 183 8.41 -1.32 -16.07
C LEU A 183 7.01 -0.69 -16.18
N PRO A 184 6.76 0.23 -17.13
CA PRO A 184 5.42 0.76 -17.36
C PRO A 184 4.57 -0.23 -18.15
N GLY A 185 3.29 -0.35 -17.79
CA GLY A 185 2.31 -1.17 -18.51
C GLY A 185 1.97 -2.57 -17.96
N PRO A 186 2.74 -3.25 -17.08
CA PRO A 186 2.32 -4.50 -16.46
C PRO A 186 0.95 -4.38 -15.81
N ARG A 187 0.09 -5.36 -16.04
CA ARG A 187 -1.19 -5.51 -15.33
C ARG A 187 -0.94 -6.27 -14.04
N ILE A 188 -1.40 -5.73 -12.93
CA ILE A 188 -1.30 -6.36 -11.62
C ILE A 188 -2.73 -6.54 -11.12
N GLU A 189 -3.04 -7.72 -10.63
CA GLU A 189 -4.37 -8.14 -10.24
C GLU A 189 -4.29 -8.93 -8.96
N TYR A 190 -5.17 -8.68 -8.01
CA TYR A 190 -5.30 -9.48 -6.80
C TYR A 190 -6.72 -10.04 -6.70
N ASN A 191 -6.82 -11.21 -6.09
CA ASN A 191 -8.08 -11.82 -5.71
C ASN A 191 -7.94 -12.31 -4.27
N THR A 192 -8.93 -12.01 -3.44
CA THR A 192 -8.97 -12.36 -2.03
C THR A 192 -10.42 -12.46 -1.55
N THR A 193 -10.60 -12.85 -0.29
CA THR A 193 -11.90 -12.93 0.38
C THR A 193 -11.88 -11.97 1.57
N THR A 194 -12.97 -11.23 1.77
CA THR A 194 -13.13 -10.33 2.92
C THR A 194 -13.37 -11.13 4.19
N GLN A 195 -13.33 -10.48 5.36
CA GLN A 195 -13.68 -11.13 6.64
C GLN A 195 -15.13 -11.65 6.65
N ASP A 196 -16.01 -11.02 5.87
CA ASP A 196 -17.41 -11.39 5.73
C ASP A 196 -17.61 -12.57 4.75
N GLY A 197 -16.54 -13.07 4.13
CA GLY A 197 -16.58 -14.17 3.17
C GLY A 197 -16.92 -13.74 1.73
N GLU A 198 -17.01 -12.44 1.47
CA GLU A 198 -17.30 -11.91 0.13
C GLU A 198 -16.02 -11.87 -0.72
N PRO A 199 -16.09 -12.17 -2.03
CA PRO A 199 -14.95 -12.07 -2.91
C PRO A 199 -14.57 -10.59 -3.13
N GLN A 200 -13.29 -10.28 -2.97
CA GLN A 200 -12.71 -8.97 -3.24
C GLN A 200 -11.62 -9.09 -4.31
N HIS A 201 -11.70 -8.21 -5.30
CA HIS A 201 -10.85 -8.25 -6.46
C HIS A 201 -10.43 -6.84 -6.88
N GLY A 202 -9.21 -6.68 -7.37
CA GLY A 202 -8.78 -5.42 -7.95
C GLY A 202 -7.67 -5.63 -8.97
N ALA A 203 -7.66 -4.79 -9.99
CA ALA A 203 -6.66 -4.80 -11.04
C ALA A 203 -6.21 -3.39 -11.39
N SER A 204 -4.92 -3.20 -11.54
CA SER A 204 -4.34 -1.90 -11.91
C SER A 204 -3.08 -2.10 -12.74
N ALA A 205 -2.82 -1.16 -13.64
CA ALA A 205 -1.61 -1.14 -14.44
C ALA A 205 -0.52 -0.35 -13.72
N GLN A 206 0.73 -0.80 -13.82
CA GLN A 206 1.86 -0.06 -13.26
C GLN A 206 2.24 1.13 -14.15
N LEU A 207 2.48 2.30 -13.53
CA LEU A 207 2.81 3.57 -14.19
C LEU A 207 1.85 3.95 -15.34
N PRO A 208 0.51 4.02 -15.10
CA PRO A 208 -0.46 4.35 -16.14
C PRO A 208 -0.47 5.85 -16.43
N GLN A 209 0.32 6.31 -17.41
CA GLN A 209 0.45 7.73 -17.72
C GLN A 209 -0.56 8.19 -18.78
N SER A 210 -1.58 8.97 -18.37
CA SER A 210 -2.54 9.58 -19.31
C SER A 210 -2.94 11.03 -19.01
N ALA A 211 -2.42 11.62 -17.93
CA ALA A 211 -2.80 12.95 -17.45
C ALA A 211 -1.63 13.95 -17.46
N TYR A 212 -1.95 15.23 -17.69
CA TYR A 212 -1.00 16.34 -17.62
C TYR A 212 -0.42 16.48 -16.20
N PHE A 213 0.89 16.76 -16.07
CA PHE A 213 1.65 16.77 -14.81
C PHE A 213 1.43 15.55 -13.89
N SER A 214 1.24 14.33 -14.44
CA SER A 214 1.03 13.16 -13.59
C SER A 214 2.28 12.76 -12.82
N LEU A 215 2.13 12.62 -11.50
CA LEU A 215 3.12 12.05 -10.61
C LEU A 215 2.65 10.65 -10.22
N HIS A 216 3.27 9.63 -10.79
CA HIS A 216 2.97 8.24 -10.48
C HIS A 216 3.97 7.66 -9.49
N LEU A 217 3.48 6.77 -8.64
CA LEU A 217 4.31 5.97 -7.77
C LEU A 217 5.06 4.90 -8.59
N PRO A 218 6.29 4.54 -8.20
CA PRO A 218 7.07 3.48 -8.86
C PRO A 218 6.53 2.07 -8.62
N PHE A 219 5.40 1.96 -7.91
CA PHE A 219 4.73 0.74 -7.50
C PHE A 219 3.22 0.94 -7.59
N THR A 220 2.49 -0.17 -7.57
CA THR A 220 1.05 -0.18 -7.40
C THR A 220 0.73 -0.66 -5.99
N THR A 221 -0.07 0.12 -5.26
CA THR A 221 -0.65 -0.28 -3.97
C THR A 221 -2.10 -0.66 -4.15
N PHE A 222 -2.51 -1.74 -3.50
CA PHE A 222 -3.91 -2.14 -3.37
C PHE A 222 -4.26 -2.08 -1.89
N GLY A 223 -5.25 -1.29 -1.53
CA GLY A 223 -5.89 -1.39 -0.23
C GLY A 223 -6.68 -2.69 -0.16
N LEU A 224 -6.62 -3.33 0.99
CA LEU A 224 -7.35 -4.56 1.26
C LEU A 224 -8.31 -4.36 2.45
N GLY A 225 -8.49 -3.14 2.95
CA GLY A 225 -9.26 -2.85 4.14
C GLY A 225 -8.80 -3.68 5.34
N ARG A 226 -9.76 -4.15 6.14
CA ARG A 226 -9.52 -5.06 7.26
C ARG A 226 -9.54 -6.53 6.81
N THR A 227 -8.95 -6.88 5.67
CA THR A 227 -8.93 -8.27 5.16
C THR A 227 -8.17 -9.26 6.06
N PRO A 228 -8.40 -10.58 5.89
CA PRO A 228 -7.73 -11.65 6.64
C PRO A 228 -6.21 -11.73 6.38
N ASN A 229 -5.55 -12.64 7.10
CA ASN A 229 -4.08 -12.76 7.21
C ASN A 229 -3.32 -13.01 5.88
N PHE A 230 -3.99 -13.32 4.77
CA PHE A 230 -3.36 -13.60 3.48
C PHE A 230 -4.23 -13.14 2.31
N VAL A 231 -3.57 -12.78 1.21
CA VAL A 231 -4.19 -12.57 -0.10
C VAL A 231 -4.14 -13.88 -0.87
N ASP A 232 -5.29 -14.35 -1.36
CA ASP A 232 -5.44 -15.67 -1.98
C ASP A 232 -4.56 -15.81 -3.22
N SER A 233 -4.62 -14.82 -4.11
CA SER A 233 -3.77 -14.80 -5.30
C SER A 233 -3.45 -13.38 -5.79
N LEU A 234 -2.24 -13.22 -6.29
CA LEU A 234 -1.79 -12.05 -7.03
C LEU A 234 -1.27 -12.49 -8.39
N THR A 235 -1.84 -11.94 -9.46
CA THR A 235 -1.45 -12.19 -10.85
C THR A 235 -0.76 -10.97 -11.42
N VAL A 236 0.43 -11.16 -11.99
CA VAL A 236 1.11 -10.14 -12.80
C VAL A 236 1.09 -10.58 -14.25
N GLY A 237 0.58 -9.73 -15.12
CA GLY A 237 0.57 -9.88 -16.57
C GLY A 237 1.55 -8.92 -17.23
N LEU A 238 2.34 -9.43 -18.17
CA LEU A 238 3.20 -8.66 -19.05
C LEU A 238 3.07 -9.19 -20.48
N SER A 239 2.65 -8.32 -21.41
CA SER A 239 2.37 -8.70 -22.79
C SER A 239 1.33 -9.84 -22.86
N ASN A 240 1.70 -11.01 -23.39
CA ASN A 240 0.81 -12.18 -23.51
C ASN A 240 1.07 -13.24 -22.41
N HIS A 241 1.94 -12.95 -21.46
CA HIS A 241 2.28 -13.88 -20.38
C HIS A 241 1.80 -13.36 -19.05
N SER A 242 1.37 -14.27 -18.18
CA SER A 242 1.01 -13.94 -16.82
C SER A 242 1.54 -14.99 -15.87
N ARG A 243 1.75 -14.59 -14.62
CA ARG A 243 2.06 -15.49 -13.52
C ARG A 243 1.27 -15.11 -12.30
N THR A 244 0.77 -16.13 -11.62
CA THR A 244 0.06 -16.02 -10.35
C THR A 244 0.92 -16.52 -9.21
N TRP A 245 0.91 -15.80 -8.10
CA TRP A 245 1.45 -16.22 -6.81
C TRP A 245 0.29 -16.29 -5.82
N THR A 246 0.33 -17.28 -4.93
CA THR A 246 -0.72 -17.52 -3.94
C THR A 246 -0.23 -17.23 -2.53
N GLN A 247 -1.17 -17.02 -1.61
CA GLN A 247 -0.91 -16.86 -0.18
C GLN A 247 0.10 -15.75 0.13
N LEU A 248 -0.14 -14.54 -0.39
CA LEU A 248 0.73 -13.41 -0.08
C LEU A 248 0.38 -12.82 1.28
N ILE A 249 1.41 -12.44 2.03
CA ILE A 249 1.27 -11.80 3.34
C ILE A 249 0.92 -10.32 3.11
N PRO A 250 -0.14 -9.77 3.72
CA PRO A 250 -0.43 -8.33 3.67
C PRO A 250 0.67 -7.49 4.30
N ASN A 251 0.65 -6.18 4.06
CA ASN A 251 1.66 -5.22 4.55
C ASN A 251 3.09 -5.57 4.10
N SER A 252 3.18 -6.18 2.92
CA SER A 252 4.43 -6.56 2.29
C SER A 252 4.60 -5.88 0.94
N GLN A 253 5.85 -5.74 0.55
CA GLN A 253 6.27 -5.24 -0.75
C GLN A 253 6.77 -6.41 -1.59
N MET A 254 6.09 -6.69 -2.68
CA MET A 254 6.46 -7.71 -3.65
C MET A 254 7.15 -7.08 -4.85
N ILE A 255 8.36 -7.53 -5.14
CA ILE A 255 9.11 -7.15 -6.34
C ILE A 255 9.13 -8.32 -7.31
N VAL A 256 8.50 -8.13 -8.47
CA VAL A 256 8.43 -9.09 -9.55
C VAL A 256 9.48 -8.77 -10.61
N VAL A 257 10.30 -9.76 -10.91
CA VAL A 257 11.32 -9.72 -11.95
C VAL A 257 10.94 -10.70 -13.04
N PRO A 258 10.33 -10.22 -14.15
CA PRO A 258 9.88 -11.06 -15.25
C PRO A 258 11.05 -11.46 -16.16
N SER A 259 11.95 -12.30 -15.65
CA SER A 259 13.14 -12.75 -16.39
C SER A 259 13.23 -14.28 -16.42
N PRO A 260 13.26 -14.92 -17.61
CA PRO A 260 13.05 -14.34 -18.95
C PRO A 260 11.57 -14.02 -19.23
N ASN A 261 11.30 -13.01 -20.07
CA ASN A 261 9.93 -12.51 -20.32
C ASN A 261 8.99 -13.58 -20.91
N ASN A 262 9.51 -14.51 -21.70
CA ASN A 262 8.72 -15.53 -22.42
C ASN A 262 8.38 -16.76 -21.56
N GLU A 263 9.00 -16.92 -20.39
CA GLU A 263 8.77 -18.07 -19.51
C GLU A 263 8.25 -17.57 -18.15
N PRO A 264 6.93 -17.31 -18.02
CA PRO A 264 6.35 -16.80 -16.78
C PRO A 264 6.69 -17.66 -15.56
N GLU A 265 6.74 -18.99 -15.71
CA GLU A 265 7.12 -19.95 -14.65
C GLU A 265 8.51 -19.74 -14.03
N ARG A 266 9.40 -19.01 -14.71
CA ARG A 266 10.74 -18.66 -14.18
C ARG A 266 10.83 -17.26 -13.58
N TRP A 267 9.79 -16.44 -13.70
CA TRP A 267 9.74 -15.11 -13.10
C TRP A 267 9.94 -15.17 -11.58
N LYS A 268 10.76 -14.26 -11.06
CA LYS A 268 11.09 -14.28 -9.64
C LYS A 268 10.26 -13.23 -8.91
N ALA A 269 9.64 -13.64 -7.83
CA ALA A 269 9.02 -12.75 -6.86
C ALA A 269 9.91 -12.67 -5.62
N GLN A 270 10.24 -11.46 -5.19
CA GLN A 270 10.93 -11.20 -3.92
C GLN A 270 9.97 -10.47 -3.01
N LEU A 271 9.64 -11.08 -1.87
CA LEU A 271 8.78 -10.49 -0.87
C LEU A 271 9.64 -9.82 0.21
N PHE A 272 9.40 -8.54 0.44
CA PHE A 272 9.96 -7.78 1.54
C PHE A 272 8.83 -7.48 2.51
N VAL A 273 8.92 -8.03 3.71
CA VAL A 273 7.97 -7.71 4.78
C VAL A 273 8.45 -6.44 5.46
N THR A 274 7.60 -5.42 5.52
CA THR A 274 7.92 -4.18 6.22
C THR A 274 7.93 -4.49 7.72
N PRO A 275 9.07 -4.36 8.43
CA PRO A 275 9.11 -4.65 9.85
C PRO A 275 8.27 -3.60 10.60
N SER A 276 7.09 -3.98 11.07
CA SER A 276 6.27 -3.09 11.90
C SER A 276 6.97 -2.79 13.21
N LYS A 277 6.80 -1.57 13.74
CA LYS A 277 7.28 -1.19 15.09
C LYS A 277 6.78 -2.16 16.16
N LEU A 278 5.59 -2.74 15.96
CA LEU A 278 5.02 -3.77 16.82
C LEU A 278 5.92 -5.01 16.91
N ILE A 279 6.51 -5.45 15.80
CA ILE A 279 7.41 -6.62 15.79
C ILE A 279 8.62 -6.35 16.67
N MET A 280 9.23 -5.16 16.57
CA MET A 280 10.38 -4.79 17.39
C MET A 280 10.01 -4.72 18.88
N MET A 281 8.86 -4.12 19.21
CA MET A 281 8.37 -4.07 20.59
C MET A 281 8.07 -5.47 21.15
N SER A 282 7.49 -6.35 20.33
CA SER A 282 7.22 -7.74 20.72
C SER A 282 8.50 -8.54 20.94
N VAL A 283 9.54 -8.35 20.10
CA VAL A 283 10.85 -8.99 20.30
C VAL A 283 11.49 -8.54 21.61
N ILE A 284 11.42 -7.24 21.91
CA ILE A 284 11.91 -6.70 23.19
C ILE A 284 11.11 -7.30 24.35
N ALA A 285 9.77 -7.30 24.27
CA ALA A 285 8.91 -7.85 25.31
C ALA A 285 9.16 -9.34 25.55
N LEU A 286 9.23 -10.16 24.49
CA LEU A 286 9.59 -11.58 24.59
C LEU A 286 11.00 -11.76 25.15
N GLY A 287 11.96 -10.93 24.74
CA GLY A 287 13.33 -10.96 25.26
C GLY A 287 13.36 -10.72 26.76
N VAL A 288 12.62 -9.73 27.25
CA VAL A 288 12.49 -9.42 28.69
C VAL A 288 11.85 -10.60 29.44
N ILE A 289 10.75 -11.16 28.92
CA ILE A 289 10.09 -12.31 29.54
C ILE A 289 11.03 -13.51 29.61
N CYS A 290 11.74 -13.82 28.52
CA CYS A 290 12.73 -14.90 28.49
C CYS A 290 13.86 -14.70 29.51
N LEU A 291 14.36 -13.47 29.67
CA LEU A 291 15.39 -13.15 30.67
C LEU A 291 14.89 -13.34 32.10
N VAL A 292 13.66 -12.92 32.40
CA VAL A 292 13.05 -13.11 33.73
C VAL A 292 12.89 -14.59 34.04
N ILE A 293 12.42 -15.39 33.08
CA ILE A 293 12.28 -16.85 33.24
C ILE A 293 13.66 -17.49 33.45
N GLN A 294 14.67 -17.12 32.67
CA GLN A 294 16.04 -17.60 32.86
C GLN A 294 16.56 -17.29 34.26
N LEU A 295 16.33 -16.07 34.76
CA LEU A 295 16.79 -15.65 36.08
C LEU A 295 16.08 -16.42 37.20
N LEU A 296 14.77 -16.66 37.08
CA LEU A 296 14.01 -17.51 38.00
C LEU A 296 14.54 -18.94 38.03
N ILE A 297 14.80 -19.54 36.87
CA ILE A 297 15.38 -20.88 36.77
C ILE A 297 16.74 -20.92 37.45
N LEU A 298 17.58 -19.90 37.25
CA LEU A 298 18.92 -19.83 37.83
C LEU A 298 18.89 -19.70 39.36
N ILE A 299 17.96 -18.90 39.90
CA ILE A 299 17.72 -18.79 41.35
C ILE A 299 17.26 -20.12 41.92
N LEU A 300 16.28 -20.77 41.29
CA LEU A 300 15.76 -22.07 41.75
C LEU A 300 16.86 -23.14 41.71
N TYR A 301 17.65 -23.20 40.64
CA TYR A 301 18.79 -24.11 40.53
C TYR A 301 19.85 -23.85 41.59
N ALA A 302 20.15 -22.58 41.91
CA ALA A 302 21.09 -22.24 42.96
C ALA A 302 20.58 -22.64 44.36
N LYS A 303 19.26 -22.52 44.60
CA LYS A 303 18.62 -22.92 45.85
C LYS A 303 18.65 -24.44 46.01
N GLU A 304 18.25 -25.18 44.98
CA GLU A 304 18.31 -26.65 44.93
C GLU A 304 19.75 -27.14 45.20
N LYS A 305 20.74 -26.56 44.50
CA LYS A 305 22.15 -26.92 44.69
C LYS A 305 22.71 -26.55 46.06
N ARG A 306 22.04 -25.66 46.80
CA ARG A 306 22.40 -25.32 48.18
C ARG A 306 21.81 -26.33 49.15
N GLU A 307 20.56 -26.73 48.95
CA GLU A 307 19.88 -27.77 49.74
C GLU A 307 20.60 -29.12 49.60
N ASP A 308 20.95 -29.52 48.37
CA ASP A 308 21.75 -30.73 48.10
C ASP A 308 23.11 -30.72 48.83
N ARG A 309 23.79 -29.57 48.87
CA ARG A 309 25.08 -29.44 49.57
C ARG A 309 24.92 -29.63 51.07
N ILE A 310 23.84 -29.11 51.65
CA ILE A 310 23.53 -29.27 53.07
C ILE A 310 23.24 -30.74 53.38
N GLN A 311 22.41 -31.42 52.58
CA GLN A 311 22.11 -32.85 52.76
C GLN A 311 23.36 -33.73 52.67
N ARG A 312 24.22 -33.52 51.66
CA ARG A 312 25.47 -34.29 51.53
C ARG A 312 26.41 -34.11 52.73
N SER A 313 26.46 -32.91 53.32
CA SER A 313 27.28 -32.67 54.51
C SER A 313 26.75 -33.41 55.75
N LEU A 314 25.42 -33.51 55.89
CA LEU A 314 24.77 -34.25 56.97
C LEU A 314 24.96 -35.76 56.81
N GLU A 315 24.86 -36.29 55.59
CA GLU A 315 25.13 -37.70 55.31
C GLU A 315 26.60 -38.06 55.60
N ALA A 316 27.56 -37.23 55.18
CA ALA A 316 28.98 -37.44 55.46
C ALA A 316 29.29 -37.45 56.97
N HIS A 317 28.64 -36.57 57.75
CA HIS A 317 28.75 -36.61 59.21
C HIS A 317 28.12 -37.87 59.82
N ARG A 318 26.99 -38.34 59.28
CA ARG A 318 26.33 -39.56 59.76
C ARG A 318 27.17 -40.81 59.54
N PHE A 319 27.86 -40.92 58.39
CA PHE A 319 28.80 -42.02 58.13
C PHE A 319 30.03 -42.00 59.05
N HIS A 320 30.47 -40.83 59.51
CA HIS A 320 31.60 -40.72 60.43
C HIS A 320 31.28 -41.23 61.85
N PHE A 321 29.99 -41.25 62.22
CA PHE A 321 29.53 -41.76 63.52
C PHE A 321 29.18 -43.25 63.51
N ASP A 322 28.90 -43.85 62.35
CA ASP A 322 28.55 -45.28 62.22
C ASP A 322 29.79 -46.20 62.11
N ALA A 323 30.98 -45.62 62.04
CA ALA A 323 32.27 -46.33 61.89
C ALA A 323 33.12 -46.34 63.19
N MET A 324 32.59 -45.83 64.31
CA MET A 324 33.15 -45.97 65.67
C MET A 324 32.28 -46.92 66.49
#